data_AF-A0A0J8GBW9-F1
#
_entry.id   AF-A0A0J8GBW9-F1
#
_cell.length_a   1.000
_cell.length_b   1.000
_cell.length_c   1.000
_cell.angle_alpha   90.00
_cell.angle_beta   90.00
_cell.angle_gamma   90.00
#
_symmetry.space_group_name_H-M   'P 1'
#
loop_
_entity.id
_entity.type
_entity.pdbx_description
1 polymer ?
#
loop_
_entity_poly.entity_id
_entity_poly.type
_entity_poly.pdbx_seq_one_letter_code
_entity_poly.pdbx_strand_id
1 'polypeptide(L)'
;MTEAATLKKQKSAKQAELSQCVSDKASIEEKLERLRTAKKEVASVQTEIKDLKSKVKDKSDQPDTWQGKKLTEFENLMEGAFKTDYDTYYKKIDNYYDEICDEITRLENEANEKGGLIGWLGNQINNLGNEIDKLVHH
;
A
#
# COMPACT_ATOMS: atom_id res chain seq x y z
N MET A 1 -42.22 -23.66 11.81
CA MET A 1 -41.46 -22.41 12.08
C MET A 1 -42.30 -21.26 11.57
N THR A 2 -42.50 -20.20 12.35
CA THR A 2 -43.25 -19.02 11.87
C THR A 2 -42.39 -18.21 10.90
N GLU A 3 -43.03 -17.53 9.95
CA GLU A 3 -42.36 -16.69 8.94
C GLU A 3 -41.43 -15.64 9.59
N ALA A 4 -41.90 -15.00 10.66
CA ALA A 4 -41.10 -14.05 11.45
C ALA A 4 -39.82 -14.68 12.05
N ALA A 5 -39.84 -15.96 12.45
CA ALA A 5 -38.65 -16.63 12.96
C ALA A 5 -37.60 -16.86 11.86
N THR A 6 -38.05 -17.12 10.63
CA THR A 6 -37.17 -17.29 9.47
C THR A 6 -36.51 -15.97 9.09
N LEU A 7 -37.26 -14.87 9.03
CA LEU A 7 -36.73 -13.54 8.73
C LEU A 7 -35.74 -13.06 9.80
N LYS A 8 -36.03 -13.32 11.08
CA LYS A 8 -35.08 -13.02 12.18
C LYS A 8 -33.75 -13.75 12.00
N LYS A 9 -33.78 -15.04 11.62
CA LYS A 9 -32.57 -15.81 11.35
C LYS A 9 -31.77 -15.24 10.18
N GLN A 10 -32.43 -14.86 9.08
CA GLN A 10 -31.79 -14.22 7.94
C GLN A 10 -31.14 -12.88 8.31
N LYS A 11 -31.87 -12.04 9.07
CA LYS A 11 -31.36 -10.76 9.56
C LYS A 11 -30.10 -10.94 10.41
N SER A 12 -30.10 -11.89 11.34
CA SER A 12 -28.92 -12.20 12.17
C SER A 12 -27.73 -12.70 11.33
N ALA A 13 -27.98 -13.53 10.32
CA ALA A 13 -26.90 -13.98 9.42
C ALA A 13 -26.28 -12.80 8.65
N LYS A 14 -27.10 -11.88 8.14
CA LYS A 14 -26.63 -10.68 7.43
C LYS A 14 -25.91 -9.70 8.36
N GLN A 15 -26.33 -9.59 9.62
CA GLN A 15 -25.62 -8.81 10.63
C GLN A 15 -24.23 -9.38 10.91
N ALA A 16 -24.09 -10.70 11.01
CA ALA A 16 -22.78 -11.34 11.19
C ALA A 16 -21.85 -11.08 9.98
N GLU A 17 -22.40 -11.21 8.76
CA GLU A 17 -21.66 -10.90 7.52
C GLU A 17 -21.22 -9.43 7.46
N LEU A 18 -22.10 -8.50 7.88
CA LEU A 18 -21.80 -7.08 7.96
C LEU A 18 -20.66 -6.81 8.94
N SER A 19 -20.71 -7.39 10.14
CA SER A 19 -19.64 -7.25 11.14
C SER A 19 -18.30 -7.76 10.62
N GLN A 20 -18.29 -8.88 9.90
CA GLN A 20 -17.06 -9.39 9.27
C GLN A 20 -16.52 -8.42 8.22
N CYS A 21 -17.37 -7.90 7.33
CA CYS A 21 -16.94 -6.96 6.29
C CYS A 21 -16.38 -5.66 6.87
N VAL A 22 -16.98 -5.16 7.95
CA VAL A 22 -16.47 -3.98 8.67
C VAL A 22 -15.09 -4.26 9.27
N SER A 23 -14.91 -5.43 9.90
CA SER A 23 -13.61 -5.84 10.46
C SER A 23 -12.55 -6.00 9.38
N ASP A 24 -12.88 -6.63 8.25
CA ASP A 24 -11.96 -6.81 7.13
C ASP A 24 -11.52 -5.46 6.57
N LYS A 25 -12.47 -4.54 6.37
CA LYS A 25 -12.20 -3.18 5.86
C LYS A 25 -11.27 -2.42 6.79
N ALA A 26 -11.49 -2.50 8.11
CA ALA A 26 -10.60 -1.87 9.09
C ALA A 26 -9.18 -2.45 9.03
N SER A 27 -9.02 -3.77 8.88
CA SER A 27 -7.71 -4.39 8.74
C SER A 27 -6.99 -3.97 7.44
N ILE A 28 -7.73 -3.80 6.35
CA ILE A 28 -7.19 -3.27 5.09
C ILE A 28 -6.73 -1.82 5.26
N GLU A 29 -7.51 -0.98 5.93
CA GLU A 29 -7.17 0.41 6.20
C GLU A 29 -5.88 0.55 7.04
N GLU A 30 -5.68 -0.32 8.04
CA GLU A 30 -4.44 -0.37 8.81
C GLU A 30 -3.22 -0.75 7.94
N LYS A 31 -3.37 -1.75 7.05
CA LYS A 31 -2.32 -2.13 6.11
C LYS A 31 -1.98 -0.99 5.16
N LEU A 32 -2.99 -0.28 4.66
CA LEU A 32 -2.81 0.89 3.79
C LEU A 32 -2.03 1.99 4.49
N GLU A 33 -2.30 2.26 5.77
CA GLU A 33 -1.53 3.25 6.55
C GLU A 33 -0.05 2.87 6.62
N ARG A 34 0.25 1.62 6.94
CA ARG A 34 1.63 1.10 7.02
C ARG A 34 2.34 1.19 5.67
N LEU A 35 1.68 0.81 4.58
CA LEU A 35 2.26 0.87 3.23
C LEU A 35 2.49 2.32 2.78
N ARG A 36 1.60 3.25 3.12
CA ARG A 36 1.79 4.68 2.82
C ARG A 36 2.99 5.27 3.57
N THR A 37 3.26 4.80 4.77
CA THR A 37 4.48 5.16 5.52
C THR A 37 5.72 4.58 4.84
N ALA A 38 5.73 3.27 4.55
CA ALA A 38 6.84 2.63 3.84
C ALA A 38 7.13 3.29 2.48
N LYS A 39 6.09 3.65 1.72
CA LYS A 39 6.22 4.39 0.44
C LYS A 39 6.99 5.70 0.61
N LYS A 40 6.72 6.46 1.67
CA LYS A 40 7.42 7.72 1.95
C LYS A 40 8.88 7.48 2.31
N GLU A 41 9.16 6.47 3.13
CA GLU A 41 10.53 6.09 3.51
C GLU A 41 11.35 5.66 2.29
N VAL A 42 10.79 4.80 1.43
CA VAL A 42 11.42 4.38 0.17
C VAL A 42 11.71 5.59 -0.73
N ALA A 43 10.76 6.53 -0.87
CA ALA A 43 10.96 7.74 -1.65
C ALA A 43 12.08 8.65 -1.09
N SER A 44 12.21 8.73 0.24
CA SER A 44 13.31 9.46 0.90
C SER A 44 14.65 8.82 0.53
N VAL A 45 14.74 7.49 0.68
CA VAL A 45 15.92 6.72 0.33
C VAL A 45 16.30 6.88 -1.15
N GLN A 46 15.33 6.86 -2.07
CA GLN A 46 15.58 7.13 -3.50
C GLN A 46 16.20 8.52 -3.72
N THR A 47 15.70 9.53 -3.02
CA THR A 47 16.20 10.91 -3.12
C THR A 47 17.63 10.99 -2.59
N GLU A 48 17.88 10.44 -1.41
CA GLU A 48 19.21 10.41 -0.79
C GLU A 48 20.24 9.70 -1.67
N ILE A 49 19.88 8.57 -2.27
CA ILE A 49 20.74 7.83 -3.20
C ILE A 49 21.06 8.67 -4.44
N LYS A 50 20.06 9.35 -5.01
CA LYS A 50 20.24 10.23 -6.18
C LYS A 50 21.16 11.41 -5.86
N ASP A 51 21.01 12.01 -4.69
CA ASP A 51 21.86 13.10 -4.22
C ASP A 51 23.29 12.62 -3.97
N LEU A 52 23.47 11.45 -3.34
CA LEU A 52 24.78 10.83 -3.14
C LEU A 52 25.49 10.58 -4.47
N LYS A 53 24.82 10.01 -5.47
CA LYS A 53 25.42 9.83 -6.81
C LYS A 53 25.83 11.15 -7.45
N SER A 54 25.00 12.18 -7.29
CA SER A 54 25.30 13.50 -7.83
C SER A 54 26.56 14.09 -7.19
N LYS A 55 26.68 13.99 -5.86
CA LYS A 55 27.87 14.41 -5.11
C LYS A 55 29.12 13.62 -5.47
N VAL A 56 29.03 12.30 -5.59
CA VAL A 56 30.19 11.45 -5.92
C VAL A 56 30.68 11.70 -7.36
N LYS A 57 29.77 12.04 -8.27
CA LYS A 57 30.11 12.40 -9.66
C LYS A 57 30.60 13.83 -9.81
N ASP A 58 30.34 14.69 -8.83
CA ASP A 58 30.83 16.05 -8.88
C ASP A 58 32.36 16.06 -8.78
N LYS A 59 32.98 16.77 -9.73
CA LYS A 59 34.44 16.94 -9.79
C LYS A 59 34.87 18.32 -9.31
N SER A 60 33.94 19.17 -8.86
CA SER A 60 34.21 20.54 -8.43
C SER A 60 35.25 20.63 -7.31
N ASP A 61 35.28 19.65 -6.41
CA ASP A 61 36.24 19.57 -5.31
C ASP A 61 37.60 18.92 -5.70
N GLN A 62 37.76 18.47 -6.95
CA GLN A 62 38.99 17.83 -7.41
C GLN A 62 40.02 18.89 -7.82
N PRO A 63 41.24 18.87 -7.27
CA PRO A 63 42.28 19.79 -7.71
C PRO A 63 42.64 19.53 -9.18
N ASP A 64 42.78 20.59 -9.98
CA ASP A 64 43.24 20.49 -11.39
C ASP A 64 44.64 19.84 -11.52
N THR A 65 45.38 19.74 -10.42
CA THR A 65 46.70 19.12 -10.34
C THR A 65 46.67 17.65 -9.95
N TRP A 66 45.50 17.07 -9.67
CA TRP A 66 45.38 15.66 -9.31
C TRP A 66 45.68 14.79 -10.53
N GLN A 67 46.70 13.94 -10.40
CA GLN A 67 47.17 13.07 -11.47
C GLN A 67 47.85 11.81 -10.92
N GLY A 68 48.17 10.87 -11.82
CA GLY A 68 48.91 9.66 -11.50
C GLY A 68 48.03 8.48 -11.09
N LYS A 69 48.66 7.41 -10.59
CA LYS A 69 48.03 6.10 -10.38
C LYS A 69 46.76 6.15 -9.52
N LYS A 70 46.70 7.03 -8.51
CA LYS A 70 45.54 7.16 -7.63
C LYS A 70 44.31 7.77 -8.30
N LEU A 71 44.52 8.72 -9.23
CA LEU A 71 43.42 9.23 -10.05
C LEU A 71 42.88 8.12 -10.95
N THR A 72 43.75 7.40 -11.64
CA THR A 72 43.35 6.28 -12.51
C THR A 72 42.61 5.18 -11.75
N GLU A 73 43.07 4.82 -10.54
CA GLU A 73 42.37 3.86 -9.66
C GLU A 73 40.96 4.35 -9.30
N PHE A 74 40.81 5.64 -8.98
CA PHE A 74 39.50 6.24 -8.69
C PHE A 74 38.58 6.26 -9.91
N GLU A 75 39.06 6.71 -11.06
CA GLU A 75 38.27 6.76 -12.30
C GLU A 75 37.79 5.36 -12.71
N ASN A 76 38.65 4.35 -12.63
CA ASN A 76 38.28 2.96 -12.90
C ASN A 76 37.23 2.43 -11.90
N LEU A 77 37.34 2.77 -10.62
CA LEU A 77 36.34 2.40 -9.61
C LEU A 77 34.98 3.04 -9.93
N MET A 78 34.99 4.32 -10.32
CA MET A 78 33.81 5.10 -10.66
C MET A 78 33.10 4.60 -11.91
N GLU A 79 33.85 4.28 -12.95
CA GLU A 79 33.29 3.76 -14.22
C GLU A 79 32.91 2.28 -14.13
N GLY A 80 33.55 1.52 -13.25
CA GLY A 80 33.32 0.09 -13.05
C GLY A 80 32.30 -0.23 -11.96
N ALA A 81 32.80 -0.67 -10.81
CA ALA A 81 31.99 -1.24 -9.73
C ALA A 81 30.95 -0.25 -9.20
N PHE A 82 31.35 1.00 -8.93
CA PHE A 82 30.44 2.00 -8.34
C PHE A 82 29.21 2.26 -9.23
N LYS A 83 29.40 2.47 -10.53
CA LYS A 83 28.31 2.70 -11.47
C LYS A 83 27.34 1.52 -11.51
N THR A 84 27.88 0.30 -11.61
CA THR A 84 27.10 -0.94 -11.70
C THR A 84 26.31 -1.22 -10.42
N ASP A 85 26.96 -1.07 -9.27
CA ASP A 85 26.36 -1.30 -7.95
C ASP A 85 25.28 -0.26 -7.67
N TYR A 86 25.54 1.01 -8.01
CA TYR A 86 24.54 2.06 -7.91
C TYR A 86 23.32 1.75 -8.76
N ASP A 87 23.49 1.48 -10.06
CA ASP A 87 22.36 1.31 -10.97
C ASP A 87 21.53 0.08 -10.56
N THR A 88 22.19 -0.98 -10.08
CA THR A 88 21.55 -2.16 -9.51
C THR A 88 20.75 -1.84 -8.25
N TYR A 89 21.35 -1.12 -7.31
CA TYR A 89 20.69 -0.76 -6.05
C TYR A 89 19.52 0.19 -6.27
N TYR A 90 19.71 1.24 -7.08
CA TYR A 90 18.67 2.19 -7.42
C TYR A 90 17.47 1.50 -8.07
N LYS A 91 17.71 0.59 -9.03
CA LYS A 91 16.66 -0.20 -9.66
C LYS A 91 15.89 -1.07 -8.66
N LYS A 92 16.56 -1.64 -7.67
CA LYS A 92 15.87 -2.42 -6.62
C LYS A 92 14.94 -1.55 -5.77
N ILE A 93 15.41 -0.36 -5.39
CA ILE A 93 14.58 0.58 -4.62
C ILE A 93 13.39 1.07 -5.46
N ASP A 94 13.60 1.31 -6.76
CA ASP A 94 12.54 1.67 -7.69
C ASP A 94 11.47 0.57 -7.81
N ASN A 95 11.90 -0.69 -7.98
CA ASN A 95 10.99 -1.82 -7.98
C ASN A 95 10.19 -1.92 -6.67
N TYR A 96 10.81 -1.72 -5.51
CA TYR A 96 10.08 -1.72 -4.24
C TYR A 96 9.06 -0.59 -4.15
N TYR A 97 9.38 0.59 -4.68
CA TYR A 97 8.43 1.70 -4.73
C TYR A 97 7.20 1.34 -5.58
N ASP A 98 7.42 0.75 -6.75
CA ASP A 98 6.36 0.31 -7.66
C ASP A 98 5.49 -0.78 -7.03
N GLU A 99 6.10 -1.83 -6.45
CA GLU A 99 5.39 -2.91 -5.75
C GLU A 99 4.51 -2.38 -4.61
N ILE A 100 5.01 -1.40 -3.84
CA ILE A 100 4.22 -0.74 -2.80
C ILE A 100 3.05 0.04 -3.39
N CYS A 101 3.24 0.74 -4.52
CA CYS A 101 2.17 1.48 -5.19
C CYS A 101 1.07 0.56 -5.73
N ASP A 102 1.46 -0.57 -6.33
CA ASP A 102 0.54 -1.58 -6.84
C ASP A 102 -0.29 -2.19 -5.71
N GLU A 103 0.36 -2.57 -4.60
CA GLU A 103 -0.32 -3.16 -3.45
C GLU A 103 -1.26 -2.16 -2.75
N ILE A 104 -0.87 -0.88 -2.65
CA ILE A 104 -1.78 0.17 -2.17
C ILE A 104 -3.02 0.24 -3.05
N THR A 105 -2.85 0.27 -4.36
CA THR A 105 -3.97 0.35 -5.31
C THR A 105 -4.88 -0.87 -5.20
N ARG A 106 -4.30 -2.07 -5.09
CA ARG A 106 -5.05 -3.32 -4.90
C ARG A 106 -5.89 -3.28 -3.62
N LEU A 107 -5.29 -2.86 -2.50
CA LEU A 107 -5.96 -2.78 -1.20
C LEU A 107 -7.02 -1.67 -1.15
N GLU A 108 -6.80 -0.53 -1.81
CA GLU A 108 -7.81 0.53 -1.93
C GLU A 108 -9.06 0.04 -2.68
N ASN A 109 -8.86 -0.72 -3.76
CA ASN A 109 -9.97 -1.35 -4.48
C ASN A 109 -10.70 -2.38 -3.60
N GLU A 110 -9.96 -3.22 -2.88
CA GLU A 110 -10.54 -4.19 -1.94
C GLU A 110 -11.35 -3.51 -0.83
N ALA A 111 -10.86 -2.40 -0.26
CA ALA A 111 -11.58 -1.62 0.73
C ALA A 111 -12.87 -0.98 0.17
N ASN A 112 -12.84 -0.52 -1.08
CA ASN A 112 -14.00 0.03 -1.78
C ASN A 112 -15.07 -1.05 -2.01
N GLU A 113 -14.66 -2.25 -2.44
CA GLU A 113 -15.56 -3.39 -2.59
C GLU A 113 -16.23 -3.77 -1.26
N LYS A 114 -15.45 -3.83 -0.17
CA LYS A 114 -15.98 -4.05 1.19
C LYS A 114 -16.96 -2.95 1.59
N GLY A 115 -16.67 -1.69 1.27
CA GLY A 115 -17.58 -0.55 1.48
C GLY A 115 -18.91 -0.71 0.76
N GLY A 116 -18.89 -1.15 -0.50
CA GLY A 116 -20.09 -1.46 -1.27
C GLY A 116 -20.92 -2.59 -0.66
N LEU A 117 -20.26 -3.67 -0.25
CA LEU A 117 -20.90 -4.82 0.39
C LEU A 117 -21.53 -4.44 1.74
N ILE A 118 -20.85 -3.63 2.55
CA ILE A 118 -21.37 -3.06 3.81
C ILE A 118 -22.68 -2.31 3.55
N GLY A 119 -22.71 -1.44 2.54
CA GLY A 119 -23.91 -0.69 2.16
C GLY A 119 -25.06 -1.61 1.72
N TRP A 120 -24.76 -2.60 0.88
CA TRP A 120 -25.75 -3.58 0.43
C TRP A 120 -26.34 -4.39 1.60
N LEU A 121 -25.49 -4.91 2.49
CA LEU A 121 -25.91 -5.66 3.68
C LEU A 121 -26.78 -4.80 4.62
N GLY A 122 -26.40 -3.53 4.83
CA GLY A 122 -27.20 -2.59 5.61
C GLY A 122 -28.63 -2.44 5.07
N ASN A 123 -28.78 -2.30 3.75
CA ASN A 123 -30.10 -2.23 3.11
C ASN A 123 -30.91 -3.51 3.30
N GLN A 124 -30.29 -4.69 3.16
CA GLN A 124 -30.97 -5.97 3.39
C GLN A 124 -31.46 -6.12 4.84
N ILE A 125 -30.63 -5.73 5.82
CA ILE A 125 -30.99 -5.77 7.25
C ILE A 125 -32.17 -4.84 7.54
N ASN A 126 -32.21 -3.66 6.93
CA ASN A 126 -33.31 -2.71 7.08
C ASN A 126 -34.63 -3.27 6.50
N ASN A 127 -34.57 -3.83 5.29
CA ASN A 127 -35.74 -4.44 4.64
C ASN A 127 -36.30 -5.60 5.48
N LEU A 128 -35.44 -6.51 5.92
CA LEU A 128 -35.83 -7.62 6.80
C LEU A 128 -36.41 -7.12 8.13
N GLY A 129 -35.88 -6.03 8.69
CA GLY A 129 -36.44 -5.39 9.88
C GLY A 129 -37.88 -4.94 9.66
N ASN A 130 -38.13 -4.21 8.59
CA ASN A 130 -39.47 -3.71 8.24
C ASN A 130 -40.46 -4.86 7.97
N GLU A 131 -40.04 -5.93 7.31
CA GLU A 131 -40.89 -7.12 7.09
C GLU A 131 -41.25 -7.81 8.41
N ILE A 132 -40.28 -7.96 9.32
CA ILE A 132 -40.53 -8.51 10.66
C ILE A 132 -41.54 -7.63 11.40
N ASP A 133 -41.36 -6.31 11.40
CA ASP A 133 -42.22 -5.36 12.11
C ASP A 133 -43.68 -5.46 11.61
N LYS A 134 -43.89 -5.55 10.29
CA LYS A 134 -45.22 -5.76 9.69
C LYS A 134 -45.89 -7.05 10.15
N LEU A 135 -45.12 -8.13 10.36
CA LEU A 135 -45.67 -9.42 10.80
C LEU A 135 -46.01 -9.46 12.29
N VAL A 136 -45.41 -8.60 13.12
CA VAL A 136 -45.54 -8.64 14.59
C VAL A 136 -46.36 -7.48 15.18
N HIS A 137 -46.73 -6.49 14.37
CA HIS A 137 -47.53 -5.33 14.79
C HIS A 137 -49.06 -5.64 14.88
N HIS A 138 -49.49 -6.84 14.50
CA HIS A 138 -50.87 -7.32 14.72
C HIS A 138 -51.02 -7.98 16.08
#